data_AF-A0A4Z0PN36-F1
#
_entry.id   AF-A0A4Z0PN36-F1
#
_cell.length_a   1.000
_cell.length_b   1.000
_cell.length_c   1.000
_cell.angle_alpha   90.00
_cell.angle_beta   90.00
_cell.angle_gamma   90.00
#
_symmetry.space_group_name_H-M   'P 1'
#
loop_
_entity.id
_entity.type
_entity.pdbx_description
1 polymer ?
#
loop_
_entity_poly.entity_id
_entity_poly.type
_entity_poly.pdbx_seq_one_letter_code
_entity_poly.pdbx_strand_id
1 'polypeptide(L)'
;MKNYRPILEFSLLSAIACLLTIYTLAYSWSSDGFDQAEVIWLAVLPGLITFTISLTLISICLSKYLKDCRTRDIVPAKWWQLLLGTSFLVTVFMIAIDAAFFYVADNTLSSSYAEALGTFDQSSSAMKESTIKAFAALPFLMQNGVTIALFILIANSLAVAVAKYTTKKPVLELQ
;
A
#
# COMPACT_ATOMS: atom_id res chain seq x y z
N MET A 1 -7.94 -22.86 -10.25
CA MET A 1 -6.81 -21.92 -10.07
C MET A 1 -6.69 -20.82 -11.13
N LYS A 2 -7.20 -20.96 -12.38
CA LYS A 2 -7.03 -19.95 -13.44
C LYS A 2 -7.63 -18.56 -13.13
N ASN A 3 -8.63 -18.47 -12.24
CA ASN A 3 -9.37 -17.22 -11.99
C ASN A 3 -8.73 -16.26 -10.96
N TYR A 4 -7.71 -16.70 -10.21
CA TYR A 4 -7.06 -15.88 -9.17
C TYR A 4 -5.72 -15.28 -9.58
N ARG A 5 -5.13 -15.79 -10.67
CA ARG A 5 -3.87 -15.27 -11.22
C ARG A 5 -3.91 -13.76 -11.50
N PRO A 6 -5.00 -13.19 -12.08
CA PRO A 6 -5.06 -11.75 -12.32
C PRO A 6 -5.02 -10.93 -11.02
N ILE A 7 -5.65 -11.42 -9.95
CA ILE A 7 -5.63 -10.74 -8.64
C ILE A 7 -4.20 -10.61 -8.12
N LEU A 8 -3.41 -11.68 -8.23
CA LEU A 8 -2.01 -11.68 -7.81
C LEU A 8 -1.16 -10.72 -8.66
N GLU A 9 -1.32 -10.73 -9.98
CA GLU A 9 -0.59 -9.85 -10.90
C GLU A 9 -0.92 -8.37 -10.64
N PHE A 10 -2.20 -8.03 -10.44
CA PHE A 10 -2.63 -6.65 -10.17
C PHE A 10 -2.08 -6.16 -8.85
N SER A 11 -2.17 -7.00 -7.81
CA SER A 11 -1.66 -6.66 -6.49
C SER A 11 -0.16 -6.46 -6.48
N LEU A 12 0.60 -7.33 -7.15
CA LEU A 12 2.05 -7.20 -7.23
C LEU A 12 2.47 -5.95 -7.99
N LEU A 13 1.87 -5.68 -9.15
CA LEU A 13 2.15 -4.48 -9.94
C LEU A 13 1.87 -3.20 -9.13
N SER A 14 0.73 -3.16 -8.44
CA SER A 14 0.35 -2.02 -7.60
C SER A 14 1.33 -1.84 -6.44
N ALA A 15 1.71 -2.93 -5.76
CA ALA A 15 2.66 -2.89 -4.66
C ALA A 15 4.03 -2.35 -5.11
N ILE A 16 4.56 -2.86 -6.22
CA ILE A 16 5.85 -2.39 -6.78
C ILE A 16 5.78 -0.91 -7.15
N ALA A 17 4.70 -0.48 -7.83
CA ALA A 17 4.53 0.92 -8.21
C ALA A 17 4.46 1.83 -6.97
N CYS A 18 3.70 1.44 -5.94
CA CYS A 18 3.60 2.20 -4.69
C CYS A 18 4.95 2.29 -3.99
N LEU A 19 5.64 1.15 -3.83
CA LEU A 19 6.96 1.11 -3.19
C LEU A 19 7.98 1.98 -3.90
N LEU A 20 8.10 1.86 -5.22
CA LEU A 20 9.04 2.66 -5.99
C LEU A 20 8.78 4.16 -5.81
N THR A 21 7.51 4.59 -5.89
CA THR A 21 7.16 6.01 -5.70
C THR A 21 7.44 6.48 -4.27
N ILE A 22 7.04 5.71 -3.25
CA ILE A 22 7.24 6.07 -1.85
C ILE A 22 8.71 6.14 -1.50
N TYR A 23 9.49 5.12 -1.87
CA TYR A 23 10.92 5.08 -1.59
C TYR A 23 11.68 6.16 -2.34
N THR A 24 11.37 6.42 -3.62
CA THR A 24 11.99 7.51 -4.37
C THR A 24 11.78 8.85 -3.67
N LEU A 25 10.54 9.11 -3.21
CA LEU A 25 10.22 10.34 -2.50
C LEU A 25 10.93 10.41 -1.14
N ALA A 26 10.84 9.34 -0.34
CA ALA A 26 11.42 9.29 0.99
C ALA A 26 12.95 9.47 0.94
N TYR A 27 13.63 8.82 -0.01
CA TYR A 27 15.06 9.03 -0.21
C TYR A 27 15.39 10.45 -0.67
N SER A 28 14.56 11.04 -1.53
CA SER A 28 14.78 12.42 -1.98
C SER A 28 14.68 13.44 -0.86
N TRP A 29 13.87 13.17 0.17
CA TRP A 29 13.74 14.03 1.35
C TRP A 29 14.80 13.72 2.41
N SER A 30 15.26 12.48 2.49
CA SER A 30 16.25 12.06 3.48
C SER A 30 17.68 12.58 3.26
N SER A 31 17.95 13.38 2.21
CA SER A 31 19.32 13.74 1.82
C SER A 31 20.13 14.43 2.92
N ASP A 32 19.46 15.22 3.76
CA ASP A 32 20.05 15.91 4.91
C ASP A 32 19.40 15.48 6.24
N GLY A 33 18.73 14.32 6.25
CA GLY A 33 17.79 13.91 7.31
C GLY A 33 16.39 14.51 7.11
N PHE A 34 15.41 14.05 7.89
CA PHE A 34 14.04 14.54 7.77
C PHE A 34 13.79 15.76 8.66
N ASP A 35 13.24 16.82 8.08
CA ASP A 35 12.73 17.94 8.86
C ASP A 35 11.36 17.64 9.51
N GLN A 36 10.90 18.52 10.40
CA GLN A 36 9.63 18.32 11.10
C GLN A 36 8.42 18.28 10.16
N ALA A 37 8.41 19.07 9.09
CA ALA A 37 7.31 19.12 8.14
C ALA A 37 7.26 17.84 7.29
N GLU A 38 8.42 17.36 6.84
CA GLU A 38 8.59 16.12 6.10
C GLU A 38 8.11 14.91 6.91
N VAL A 39 8.46 14.83 8.20
CA VAL A 39 7.97 13.76 9.08
C VAL A 39 6.45 13.76 9.20
N ILE A 40 5.85 14.94 9.39
CA ILE A 40 4.38 15.08 9.47
C ILE A 40 3.73 14.60 8.16
N TRP A 41 4.31 14.97 7.01
CA TRP A 41 3.82 14.50 5.73
C TRP A 41 4.01 13.00 5.56
N LEU A 42 5.16 12.43 5.96
CA LEU A 42 5.45 11.01 5.84
C LEU A 42 4.54 10.12 6.69
N ALA A 43 3.84 10.66 7.69
CA ALA A 43 2.82 9.92 8.44
C ALA A 43 1.55 9.61 7.61
N VAL A 44 1.26 10.42 6.57
CA VAL A 44 -0.02 10.34 5.81
C VAL A 44 0.22 10.15 4.31
N LEU A 45 1.23 10.81 3.76
CA LEU A 45 1.53 10.86 2.33
C LEU A 45 1.77 9.48 1.71
N PRO A 46 2.48 8.53 2.35
CA PRO A 46 2.60 7.16 1.83
C PRO A 46 1.24 6.50 1.63
N GLY A 47 0.28 6.75 2.53
CA GLY A 47 -1.09 6.31 2.40
C GLY A 47 -1.80 6.92 1.19
N LEU A 48 -1.70 8.24 1.00
CA LEU A 48 -2.30 8.96 -0.14
C LEU A 48 -1.70 8.54 -1.49
N ILE A 49 -0.39 8.33 -1.55
CA ILE A 49 0.30 7.82 -2.74
C ILE A 49 -0.21 6.42 -3.04
N THR A 50 -0.23 5.54 -2.04
CA THR A 50 -0.73 4.16 -2.18
C THR A 50 -2.18 4.15 -2.64
N PHE A 51 -3.02 5.02 -2.07
CA PHE A 51 -4.41 5.18 -2.47
C PHE A 51 -4.53 5.52 -3.95
N THR A 52 -3.82 6.55 -4.39
CA THR A 52 -3.92 7.07 -5.76
C THR A 52 -3.46 6.01 -6.77
N ILE A 53 -2.28 5.43 -6.55
CA ILE A 53 -1.70 4.42 -7.44
C ILE A 53 -2.58 3.17 -7.47
N SER A 54 -2.97 2.66 -6.29
CA SER A 54 -3.79 1.45 -6.21
C SER A 54 -5.16 1.66 -6.83
N LEU A 55 -5.82 2.79 -6.57
CA LEU A 55 -7.11 3.13 -7.18
C LEU A 55 -7.00 3.13 -8.71
N THR A 56 -6.00 3.81 -9.27
CA THR A 56 -5.82 3.91 -10.72
C THR A 56 -5.51 2.55 -11.34
N LEU A 57 -4.47 1.86 -10.86
CA LEU A 57 -4.01 0.61 -11.45
C LEU A 57 -5.06 -0.50 -11.30
N ILE A 58 -5.65 -0.66 -10.11
CA ILE A 58 -6.63 -1.71 -9.86
C ILE A 58 -7.92 -1.41 -10.62
N SER A 59 -8.36 -0.14 -10.74
CA SER A 59 -9.52 0.20 -11.57
C SER A 59 -9.33 -0.20 -13.02
N ILE A 60 -8.16 0.12 -13.61
CA ILE A 60 -7.84 -0.22 -15.01
C ILE A 60 -7.79 -1.74 -15.19
N CYS A 61 -7.02 -2.43 -14.34
CA CYS A 61 -6.81 -3.86 -14.43
C CYS A 61 -8.11 -4.65 -14.21
N LEU A 62 -8.90 -4.26 -13.21
CA LEU A 62 -10.15 -4.92 -12.88
C LEU A 62 -11.20 -4.71 -13.98
N SER A 63 -11.30 -3.50 -14.52
CA SER A 63 -12.20 -3.20 -15.64
C SER A 63 -11.84 -4.02 -16.88
N LYS A 64 -10.55 -4.18 -17.18
CA LYS A 64 -10.06 -5.03 -18.27
C LYS A 64 -10.39 -6.50 -18.01
N TYR A 65 -10.10 -7.01 -16.82
CA TYR A 65 -10.40 -8.38 -16.41
C TYR A 65 -11.88 -8.73 -16.56
N LEU A 66 -12.77 -7.87 -16.09
CA LEU A 66 -14.22 -8.11 -16.17
C LEU A 66 -14.72 -8.09 -17.63
N LYS A 67 -14.16 -7.23 -18.48
CA LYS A 67 -14.44 -7.23 -19.93
C LYS A 67 -13.94 -8.51 -20.60
N ASP A 68 -12.75 -8.98 -20.25
CA ASP A 68 -12.16 -10.21 -20.79
C ASP A 68 -12.94 -11.45 -20.36
N CYS A 69 -13.37 -11.52 -19.10
CA CYS A 69 -14.28 -12.57 -18.62
C CYS A 69 -15.57 -12.61 -19.44
N ARG A 70 -16.16 -11.46 -19.74
CA ARG A 70 -17.38 -11.37 -20.55
C ARG A 70 -17.17 -11.85 -21.98
N THR A 71 -16.11 -11.42 -22.63
CA THR A 71 -15.84 -11.80 -24.04
C THR A 71 -15.52 -13.29 -24.19
N ARG A 72 -15.03 -13.94 -23.14
CA ARG A 72 -14.64 -15.36 -23.13
C ARG A 72 -15.65 -16.27 -22.42
N ASP A 73 -16.79 -15.73 -21.99
CA ASP A 73 -17.82 -16.43 -21.21
C ASP A 73 -17.29 -17.14 -19.95
N ILE A 74 -16.37 -16.48 -19.24
CA ILE A 74 -15.76 -16.97 -18.01
C ILE A 74 -16.44 -16.31 -16.80
N VAL A 75 -16.82 -17.12 -15.81
CA VAL A 75 -17.37 -16.62 -14.53
C VAL A 75 -16.27 -15.88 -13.75
N PRO A 76 -16.41 -14.57 -13.47
CA PRO A 76 -15.42 -13.81 -12.72
C PRO A 76 -15.40 -14.20 -11.24
N ALA A 77 -14.30 -13.88 -10.53
CA ALA A 77 -14.24 -14.02 -9.08
C ALA A 77 -15.30 -13.13 -8.41
N LYS A 78 -15.77 -13.56 -7.22
CA LYS A 78 -16.78 -12.80 -6.47
C LYS A 78 -16.22 -11.44 -6.07
N TRP A 79 -17.08 -10.42 -5.97
CA TRP A 79 -16.66 -9.04 -5.68
C TRP A 79 -15.88 -8.92 -4.36
N TRP A 80 -16.26 -9.69 -3.33
CA TRP A 80 -15.55 -9.69 -2.04
C TRP A 80 -14.18 -10.35 -2.14
N GLN A 81 -14.00 -11.33 -3.03
CA GLN A 81 -12.69 -11.93 -3.32
C GLN A 81 -11.79 -10.95 -4.06
N LEU A 82 -12.36 -10.19 -5.00
CA LEU A 82 -11.63 -9.13 -5.70
C LEU A 82 -11.22 -8.02 -4.73
N LEU A 83 -12.13 -7.57 -3.86
CA LEU A 83 -11.85 -6.54 -2.87
C LEU A 83 -10.82 -7.01 -1.83
N LEU A 84 -11.18 -8.02 -1.02
CA LEU A 84 -10.35 -8.45 0.10
C LEU A 84 -9.06 -9.10 -0.38
N GLY A 85 -9.11 -9.87 -1.47
CA GLY A 85 -7.94 -10.50 -2.05
C GLY A 85 -6.93 -9.49 -2.57
N THR A 86 -7.38 -8.48 -3.34
CA THR A 86 -6.45 -7.45 -3.82
C THR A 86 -5.91 -6.60 -2.67
N SER A 87 -6.73 -6.20 -1.70
CA SER A 87 -6.28 -5.39 -0.57
C SER A 87 -5.26 -6.11 0.30
N PHE A 88 -5.55 -7.38 0.63
CA PHE A 88 -4.63 -8.21 1.39
C PHE A 88 -3.31 -8.41 0.65
N LEU A 89 -3.35 -8.81 -0.63
CA LEU A 89 -2.13 -9.09 -1.38
C LEU A 89 -1.28 -7.84 -1.65
N VAL A 90 -1.89 -6.68 -1.95
CA VAL A 90 -1.11 -5.42 -2.09
C VAL A 90 -0.39 -5.11 -0.78
N THR A 91 -1.10 -5.19 0.35
CA THR A 91 -0.53 -4.92 1.67
C THR A 91 0.61 -5.88 1.99
N VAL A 92 0.39 -7.18 1.78
CA VAL A 92 1.40 -8.22 2.03
C VAL A 92 2.61 -8.03 1.12
N PHE A 93 2.43 -7.79 -0.18
CA PHE A 93 3.55 -7.56 -1.09
C PHE A 93 4.32 -6.31 -0.72
N MET A 94 3.63 -5.21 -0.36
CA MET A 94 4.30 -3.99 0.07
C MET A 94 5.16 -4.23 1.31
N ILE A 95 4.60 -4.84 2.36
CA ILE A 95 5.32 -5.14 3.61
C ILE A 95 6.45 -6.14 3.38
N ALA A 96 6.23 -7.19 2.59
CA ALA A 96 7.25 -8.21 2.35
C ALA A 96 8.45 -7.67 1.58
N ILE A 97 8.21 -6.85 0.54
CA ILE A 97 9.29 -6.22 -0.23
C ILE A 97 9.99 -5.14 0.61
N ASP A 98 9.24 -4.33 1.37
CA ASP A 98 9.76 -3.35 2.32
C ASP A 98 10.68 -4.01 3.36
N ALA A 99 10.25 -5.11 3.97
CA ALA A 99 11.07 -5.88 4.90
C ALA A 99 12.30 -6.48 4.23
N ALA A 100 12.16 -7.07 3.04
CA ALA A 100 13.29 -7.61 2.31
C ALA A 100 14.33 -6.53 1.99
N PHE A 101 13.89 -5.35 1.57
CA PHE A 101 14.76 -4.21 1.30
C PHE A 101 15.44 -3.72 2.59
N PHE A 102 14.70 -3.58 3.69
CA PHE A 102 15.24 -3.18 4.98
C PHE A 102 16.33 -4.12 5.51
N TYR A 103 16.11 -5.44 5.43
CA TYR A 103 17.06 -6.42 5.98
C TYR A 103 18.27 -6.71 5.08
N VAL A 104 18.15 -6.46 3.76
CA VAL A 104 19.18 -6.88 2.78
C VAL A 104 19.91 -5.70 2.15
N ALA A 105 19.26 -4.54 2.00
CA ALA A 105 19.79 -3.42 1.22
C ALA A 105 20.10 -2.21 2.11
N ASP A 106 19.10 -1.65 2.78
CA ASP A 106 19.26 -0.41 3.53
C ASP A 106 18.23 -0.24 4.65
N ASN A 107 18.71 0.07 5.84
CA ASN A 107 17.90 0.38 7.02
C ASN A 107 17.99 1.85 7.46
N THR A 108 18.78 2.68 6.77
CA THR A 108 19.04 4.07 7.17
C THR A 108 17.77 4.92 7.12
N LEU A 109 16.89 4.69 6.13
CA LEU A 109 15.62 5.39 6.01
C LEU A 109 14.72 5.18 7.23
N SER A 110 14.63 3.93 7.71
CA SER A 110 13.87 3.55 8.90
C SER A 110 14.42 4.20 10.16
N SER A 111 15.74 4.22 10.34
CA SER A 111 16.37 4.85 11.51
C SER A 111 16.19 6.36 11.49
N SER A 112 16.44 7.01 10.35
CA SER A 112 16.30 8.46 10.21
C SER A 112 14.86 8.91 10.47
N TYR A 113 13.87 8.16 9.96
CA TYR A 113 12.46 8.49 10.20
C TYR A 113 12.07 8.29 11.67
N ALA A 114 12.52 7.21 12.32
CA ALA A 114 12.24 6.95 13.74
C ALA A 114 12.88 7.99 14.67
N GLU A 115 14.12 8.40 14.38
CA GLU A 115 14.81 9.47 15.11
C GLU A 115 14.08 10.81 14.98
N ALA A 116 13.65 11.14 13.75
CA ALA A 116 12.92 12.36 13.48
C ALA A 116 11.55 12.38 14.16
N LEU A 117 10.82 11.25 14.17
CA LEU A 117 9.59 11.08 14.98
C LEU A 117 9.87 11.25 16.48
N GLY A 118 11.02 10.76 16.94
CA GLY A 118 11.49 10.94 18.31
C GLY A 118 11.59 12.40 18.74
N THR A 119 11.83 13.35 17.81
CA THR A 119 11.90 14.78 18.16
C THR A 119 10.57 15.33 18.70
N PHE A 120 9.43 14.71 18.35
CA PHE A 120 8.09 15.10 18.82
C PHE A 120 7.72 14.47 20.17
N ASP A 121 8.43 13.44 20.62
CA ASP A 121 8.15 12.80 21.91
C ASP A 121 8.69 13.64 23.08
N GLN A 122 7.78 14.03 23.98
CA GLN A 122 8.06 14.80 25.19
C GLN A 122 8.26 13.90 26.43
N SER A 123 8.29 12.58 26.26
CA SER A 123 8.51 11.63 27.35
C SER A 123 9.92 11.76 27.96
N SER A 124 10.11 11.16 29.15
CA SER A 124 11.43 11.11 29.80
C SER A 124 12.49 10.49 28.87
N SER A 125 13.73 11.01 28.91
CA SER A 125 14.81 10.65 27.97
C SER A 125 15.04 9.14 27.80
N ALA A 126 14.95 8.34 28.88
CA ALA A 126 15.15 6.90 28.82
C ALA A 126 14.01 6.15 28.09
N MET A 127 12.76 6.54 28.34
CA MET A 127 11.58 5.95 27.70
C MET A 127 11.53 6.32 26.21
N LYS A 128 11.86 7.57 25.90
CA LYS A 128 12.02 8.10 24.53
C LYS A 128 13.04 7.30 23.72
N GLU A 129 14.25 7.11 24.25
CA GLU A 129 15.31 6.39 23.55
C GLU A 129 14.94 4.92 23.27
N SER A 130 14.33 4.24 24.24
CA SER A 130 13.88 2.85 24.05
C SER A 130 12.81 2.73 22.96
N THR A 131 11.91 3.70 22.87
CA THR A 131 10.80 3.71 21.90
C THR A 131 11.34 3.98 20.49
N ILE A 132 12.23 4.97 20.34
CA ILE A 132 12.88 5.28 19.05
C ILE A 132 13.65 4.06 18.52
N LYS A 133 14.44 3.39 19.38
CA LYS A 133 15.18 2.18 19.00
C LYS A 133 14.26 1.04 18.55
N ALA A 134 13.14 0.84 19.25
CA ALA A 134 12.16 -0.18 18.85
C ALA A 134 11.51 0.14 17.50
N PHE A 135 11.23 1.42 17.24
CA PHE A 135 10.60 1.87 16.00
C PHE A 135 11.57 1.83 14.81
N ALA A 136 12.83 2.23 15.01
CA ALA A 136 13.90 2.17 14.02
C ALA A 136 14.20 0.72 13.56
N ALA A 137 13.92 -0.27 14.41
CA ALA A 137 14.07 -1.69 14.09
C ALA A 137 12.97 -2.22 13.15
N LEU A 138 11.97 -1.41 12.82
CA LEU A 138 10.91 -1.78 11.89
C LEU A 138 11.21 -1.23 10.47
N PRO A 139 10.87 -2.00 9.41
CA PRO A 139 10.87 -1.50 8.04
C PRO A 139 10.06 -0.22 7.87
N PHE A 140 10.49 0.66 6.97
CA PHE A 140 10.00 2.03 6.87
C PHE A 140 8.48 2.10 6.61
N LEU A 141 7.94 1.26 5.73
CA LEU A 141 6.49 1.23 5.50
C LEU A 141 5.76 0.51 6.62
N MET A 142 6.36 -0.47 7.30
CA MET A 142 5.74 -1.10 8.48
C MET A 142 5.48 -0.09 9.61
N GLN A 143 6.35 0.91 9.76
CA GLN A 143 6.14 2.02 10.71
C GLN A 143 4.83 2.78 10.42
N ASN A 144 4.33 2.79 9.17
CA ASN A 144 3.07 3.40 8.76
C ASN A 144 2.03 2.36 8.27
N GLY A 145 2.20 1.08 8.63
CA GLY A 145 1.51 -0.04 7.98
C GLY A 145 -0.01 -0.02 8.12
N VAL A 146 -0.53 0.45 9.25
CA VAL A 146 -1.99 0.57 9.48
C VAL A 146 -2.61 1.60 8.53
N THR A 147 -1.99 2.79 8.43
CA THR A 147 -2.44 3.85 7.54
C THR A 147 -2.44 3.37 6.09
N ILE A 148 -1.35 2.73 5.66
CA ILE A 148 -1.22 2.17 4.31
C ILE A 148 -2.32 1.14 4.02
N ALA A 149 -2.54 0.19 4.94
CA ALA A 149 -3.58 -0.83 4.78
C ALA A 149 -4.99 -0.24 4.66
N LEU A 150 -5.30 0.80 5.45
CA LEU A 150 -6.58 1.50 5.37
C LEU A 150 -6.76 2.19 4.00
N PHE A 151 -5.74 2.92 3.53
CA PHE A 151 -5.81 3.58 2.23
C PHE A 151 -5.92 2.59 1.07
N ILE A 152 -5.23 1.45 1.13
CA ILE A 152 -5.39 0.34 0.15
C ILE A 152 -6.83 -0.17 0.16
N LEU A 153 -7.42 -0.40 1.33
CA LEU A 153 -8.79 -0.90 1.44
C LEU A 153 -9.81 0.09 0.83
N ILE A 154 -9.65 1.39 1.12
CA ILE A 154 -10.51 2.44 0.56
C ILE A 154 -10.32 2.51 -0.95
N ALA A 155 -9.08 2.53 -1.44
CA ALA A 155 -8.77 2.56 -2.87
C ALA A 155 -9.39 1.37 -3.62
N ASN A 156 -9.28 0.16 -3.07
CA ASN A 156 -9.80 -1.03 -3.72
C ASN A 156 -11.33 -1.09 -3.67
N SER A 157 -11.94 -0.56 -2.60
CA SER A 157 -13.39 -0.43 -2.51
C SER A 157 -13.94 0.46 -3.64
N LEU A 158 -13.29 1.61 -3.86
CA LEU A 158 -13.60 2.53 -4.96
C LEU A 158 -13.30 1.90 -6.32
N ALA A 159 -12.16 1.22 -6.48
CA ALA A 159 -11.77 0.58 -7.74
C ALA A 159 -12.77 -0.51 -8.16
N VAL A 160 -13.27 -1.30 -7.21
CA VAL A 160 -14.32 -2.29 -7.45
C VAL A 160 -15.62 -1.61 -7.87
N ALA A 161 -16.01 -0.49 -7.25
CA ALA A 161 -17.18 0.27 -7.65
C ALA A 161 -17.04 0.85 -9.07
N VAL A 162 -15.89 1.43 -9.40
CA VAL A 162 -15.57 1.94 -10.75
C VAL A 162 -15.61 0.83 -11.79
N ALA A 163 -15.01 -0.32 -11.51
CA ALA A 163 -15.01 -1.46 -12.43
C ALA A 163 -16.43 -2.00 -12.67
N LYS A 164 -17.28 -2.05 -11.63
CA LYS A 164 -18.70 -2.44 -11.77
C LYS A 164 -19.47 -1.44 -12.63
N TYR A 165 -19.29 -0.15 -12.39
CA TYR A 165 -19.98 0.91 -13.14
C TYR A 165 -19.61 0.88 -14.63
N THR A 166 -18.31 0.83 -14.93
CA THR A 166 -17.78 0.89 -16.30
C THR A 166 -18.06 -0.37 -17.13
N THR A 167 -18.31 -1.51 -16.50
CA THR A 167 -18.63 -2.77 -17.21
C THR A 167 -20.13 -3.03 -17.38
N LYS A 168 -20.99 -2.07 -16.97
CA LYS A 168 -22.46 -2.09 -17.12
C LYS A 168 -23.10 -3.40 -16.67
N LYS A 169 -23.03 -3.69 -15.37
CA LYS A 169 -24.07 -4.47 -14.69
C LYS A 169 -24.81 -3.57 -13.69
N PRO A 170 -26.10 -3.27 -13.89
CA PRO A 170 -27.04 -3.38 -12.78
C PRO A 170 -27.24 -4.89 -12.47
N VAL A 171 -27.66 -5.23 -11.26
CA VAL A 171 -28.04 -6.59 -10.83
C VAL A 171 -26.86 -7.50 -10.40
N LEU A 172 -26.35 -7.23 -9.19
CA LEU A 172 -26.16 -8.28 -8.19
C LEU A 172 -27.55 -8.56 -7.59
N GLU A 173 -28.39 -9.29 -8.30
CA GLU A 173 -29.35 -10.14 -7.59
C GLU A 173 -28.54 -11.36 -7.14
N LEU A 174 -28.34 -11.40 -5.83
CA LEU A 174 -28.32 -12.59 -4.97
C LEU A 174 -27.80 -13.88 -5.62
N GLN A 175 -26.53 -14.25 -5.38
CA GLN A 175 -26.07 -15.63 -5.02
C GLN A 175 -24.70 -15.62 -4.29
#